data_AF-A0A9E5QAG5-F1
#
_entry.id   AF-A0A9E5QAG5-F1
#
_cell.length_a   1.000
_cell.length_b   1.000
_cell.length_c   1.000
_cell.angle_alpha   90.00
_cell.angle_beta   90.00
_cell.angle_gamma   90.00
#
_symmetry.space_group_name_H-M   'P 1'
#
loop_
_entity.id
_entity.type
_entity.pdbx_description
1 polymer ?
#
loop_
_entity_poly.entity_id
_entity_poly.type
_entity_poly.pdbx_seq_one_letter_code
_entity_poly.pdbx_strand_id
1 'polypeptide(L)'
;MGFLGYRRADGAVGVRNHVLVMSSVSCANGVVEAIGRELPAVRTVTHTEGCGRGPADVPVAMRTLSGIAGHPNVAAVLVVGLGCEFLTPELVVGGVGDEGRRIETLGIQEIGG
;
A
#
# COMPACT_ATOMS: atom_id res chain seq x y z
N MET A 1 4.50 31.37 -9.40
CA MET A 1 5.02 30.96 -8.08
C MET A 1 5.10 29.44 -8.07
N GLY A 2 6.21 28.84 -7.65
CA GLY A 2 6.41 27.39 -7.65
C GLY A 2 7.06 26.91 -6.35
N PHE A 3 7.07 25.59 -6.12
CA PHE A 3 7.71 24.96 -4.98
C PHE A 3 8.59 23.79 -5.46
N LEU A 4 9.58 23.39 -4.64
CA LEU A 4 10.38 22.18 -4.89
C LEU A 4 9.57 20.95 -4.51
N GLY A 5 9.29 20.09 -5.49
CA GLY A 5 8.48 18.87 -5.29
C GLY A 5 8.93 17.71 -6.15
N TYR A 6 8.40 16.53 -5.85
CA TYR A 6 8.67 15.27 -6.54
C TYR A 6 7.60 15.04 -7.60
N ARG A 7 7.95 15.26 -8.87
CA ARG A 7 7.06 15.04 -10.01
C ARG A 7 6.86 13.54 -10.26
N ARG A 8 5.61 13.13 -10.50
CA ARG A 8 5.21 11.77 -10.87
C ARG A 8 4.93 11.67 -12.38
N ALA A 9 4.85 10.44 -12.89
CA ALA A 9 4.66 10.21 -14.33
C ALA A 9 3.29 10.71 -14.81
N ASP A 10 2.26 10.63 -13.97
CA ASP A 10 0.91 11.18 -14.18
C ASP A 10 0.83 12.72 -14.11
N GLY A 11 1.95 13.40 -13.83
CA GLY A 11 2.03 14.85 -13.70
C GLY A 11 1.72 15.40 -12.30
N ALA A 12 1.26 14.58 -11.37
CA ALA A 12 1.07 14.97 -9.98
C ALA A 12 2.41 15.29 -9.30
N VAL A 13 2.36 16.07 -8.21
CA VAL A 13 3.58 16.52 -7.51
C VAL A 13 3.43 16.31 -6.01
N GLY A 14 4.34 15.52 -5.43
CA GLY A 14 4.46 15.33 -3.99
C GLY A 14 5.38 16.36 -3.34
N VAL A 15 5.10 16.71 -2.08
CA VAL A 15 6.00 17.48 -1.21
C VAL A 15 6.96 16.58 -0.41
N ARG A 16 6.75 15.26 -0.47
CA ARG A 16 7.59 14.22 0.16
C ARG A 16 7.81 13.07 -0.83
N ASN A 17 8.76 12.19 -0.53
CA ASN A 17 9.13 11.06 -1.39
C ASN A 17 9.31 9.76 -0.58
N HIS A 18 8.21 9.24 -0.04
CA HIS A 18 8.22 8.08 0.83
C HIS A 18 8.29 6.76 0.05
N VAL A 19 9.00 5.79 0.61
CA VAL A 19 8.77 4.38 0.32
C VAL A 19 7.73 3.89 1.33
N LEU A 20 6.61 3.38 0.84
CA LEU A 20 5.48 2.92 1.65
C LEU A 20 5.51 1.38 1.77
N VAL A 21 5.29 0.87 2.97
CA VAL A 21 4.98 -0.54 3.21
C VAL A 21 3.61 -0.58 3.86
N MET A 22 2.67 -1.32 3.29
CA MET A 22 1.31 -1.36 3.81
C MET A 22 0.70 -2.75 3.77
N SER A 23 -0.26 -3.02 4.63
CA SER A 23 -0.99 -4.29 4.67
C SER A 23 -2.32 -4.19 3.91
N SER A 24 -2.68 -5.24 3.16
CA SER A 24 -4.03 -5.40 2.60
C SER A 24 -5.06 -5.87 3.64
N VAL A 25 -4.61 -6.55 4.70
CA VAL A 25 -5.43 -7.18 5.73
C VAL A 25 -4.77 -7.11 7.11
N SER A 26 -5.58 -7.01 8.16
CA SER A 26 -5.09 -6.93 9.55
C SER A 26 -4.16 -8.06 9.99
N CYS A 27 -4.34 -9.27 9.47
CA CYS A 27 -3.46 -10.40 9.77
C CYS A 27 -2.01 -10.17 9.31
N ALA A 28 -1.76 -9.28 8.34
CA ALA A 28 -0.42 -8.93 7.85
C ALA A 28 0.23 -7.77 8.62
N ASN A 29 -0.49 -7.11 9.55
CA ASN A 29 0.00 -5.91 10.24
C ASN A 29 1.31 -6.16 11.00
N GLY A 30 1.44 -7.30 11.67
CA GLY A 30 2.66 -7.63 12.42
C GLY A 30 3.92 -7.67 11.55
N VAL A 31 3.80 -8.14 10.31
CA VAL A 31 4.90 -8.15 9.34
C VAL A 31 5.24 -6.72 8.90
N VAL A 32 4.23 -5.91 8.57
CA VAL A 32 4.43 -4.50 8.18
C VAL A 32 5.10 -3.70 9.31
N GLU A 33 4.67 -3.88 10.55
CA GLU A 33 5.26 -3.23 11.72
C GLU A 33 6.68 -3.74 12.00
N ALA A 34 6.97 -5.02 11.79
CA ALA A 34 8.33 -5.55 11.88
C ALA A 34 9.25 -4.90 10.83
N ILE A 35 8.81 -4.79 9.58
CA ILE A 35 9.56 -4.09 8.52
C ILE A 35 9.84 -2.63 8.92
N GLY A 36 8.85 -1.92 9.45
CA GLY A 36 9.02 -0.53 9.89
C GLY A 36 10.01 -0.37 11.05
N ARG A 37 10.10 -1.35 11.95
CA ARG A 37 11.07 -1.35 13.05
C ARG A 37 12.50 -1.56 12.54
N GLU A 38 12.68 -2.49 11.59
CA GLU A 38 14.00 -2.79 11.00
C GLU A 38 14.46 -1.72 10.00
N LEU A 39 13.52 -1.06 9.32
CA LEU A 39 13.78 -0.04 8.31
C LEU A 39 13.06 1.29 8.63
N PRO A 40 13.52 2.09 9.61
CA PRO A 40 12.85 3.33 10.02
C PRO A 40 12.69 4.39 8.92
N ALA A 41 13.41 4.25 7.81
CA ALA A 41 13.30 5.13 6.65
C ALA A 41 12.03 4.89 5.80
N VAL A 42 11.40 3.72 5.90
CA VAL A 42 10.12 3.45 5.21
C VAL A 42 8.96 3.97 6.04
N ARG A 43 7.89 4.37 5.35
CA ARG A 43 6.62 4.69 6.02
C ARG A 43 5.76 3.44 6.06
N THR A 44 5.23 3.09 7.22
CA THR A 44 4.29 1.97 7.37
C THR A 44 2.85 2.46 7.46
N VAL A 45 1.92 1.72 6.86
CA VAL A 45 0.47 1.92 6.98
C VAL A 45 -0.21 0.57 7.17
N THR A 46 -0.90 0.38 8.29
CA THR A 46 -1.63 -0.84 8.59
C THR A 46 -3.11 -0.71 8.21
N HIS A 47 -3.73 -1.82 7.85
CA HIS A 47 -5.16 -1.94 7.63
C HIS A 47 -5.79 -2.63 8.84
N THR A 48 -6.84 -2.04 9.39
CA THR A 48 -7.47 -2.53 10.62
C THR A 48 -8.47 -3.65 10.38
N GLU A 49 -8.96 -3.80 9.15
CA GLU A 49 -10.03 -4.76 8.87
C GLU A 49 -9.48 -6.13 8.46
N GLY A 50 -10.26 -7.16 8.80
CA GLY A 50 -10.04 -8.54 8.39
C GLY A 50 -11.13 -9.01 7.42
N CYS A 51 -11.12 -10.31 7.08
CA CYS A 51 -12.06 -10.89 6.12
C CYS A 51 -13.51 -10.97 6.62
N GLY A 52 -13.79 -10.66 7.88
CA GLY A 52 -15.16 -10.69 8.45
C GLY A 52 -16.08 -9.56 8.01
N ARG A 53 -15.72 -8.81 6.96
CA ARG A 53 -16.46 -7.63 6.47
C ARG A 53 -17.38 -7.97 5.30
N GLY A 54 -18.42 -7.18 5.15
CA GLY A 54 -19.43 -7.41 4.11
C GLY A 54 -18.85 -7.12 2.72
N PRO A 55 -19.41 -7.69 1.64
CA PRO A 55 -18.99 -7.40 0.27
C PRO A 55 -19.03 -5.90 -0.08
N ALA A 56 -19.91 -5.14 0.57
CA ALA A 56 -20.03 -3.69 0.39
C ALA A 56 -18.84 -2.89 0.95
N ASP A 57 -18.07 -3.46 1.89
CA ASP A 57 -16.93 -2.79 2.52
C ASP A 57 -15.67 -2.89 1.64
N VAL A 58 -15.56 -3.97 0.84
CA VAL A 58 -14.37 -4.24 0.01
C VAL A 58 -14.07 -3.09 -0.96
N PRO A 59 -15.03 -2.52 -1.71
CA PRO A 59 -14.75 -1.39 -2.60
C PRO A 59 -14.33 -0.11 -1.86
N VAL A 60 -14.80 0.08 -0.62
CA VAL A 60 -14.43 1.24 0.22
C VAL A 60 -12.99 1.07 0.71
N ALA A 61 -12.65 -0.11 1.21
CA ALA A 61 -11.29 -0.44 1.63
C ALA A 61 -10.31 -0.35 0.45
N MET A 62 -10.64 -0.97 -0.68
CA MET A 62 -9.85 -0.90 -1.91
C MET A 62 -9.58 0.55 -2.32
N ARG A 63 -10.62 1.38 -2.49
CA ARG A 63 -10.46 2.79 -2.88
C ARG A 63 -9.57 3.55 -1.90
N THR A 64 -9.72 3.29 -0.60
CA THR A 64 -8.91 3.94 0.44
C THR A 64 -7.44 3.53 0.34
N LEU A 65 -7.15 2.23 0.30
CA LEU A 65 -5.79 1.70 0.26
C LEU A 65 -5.08 2.06 -1.04
N SER A 66 -5.75 1.91 -2.19
CA SER A 66 -5.23 2.34 -3.48
C SER A 66 -4.98 3.85 -3.54
N GLY A 67 -5.84 4.66 -2.93
CA GLY A 67 -5.63 6.11 -2.82
C GLY A 67 -4.41 6.49 -2.00
N ILE A 68 -4.14 5.76 -0.90
CA ILE A 68 -2.94 5.95 -0.09
C ILE A 68 -1.70 5.52 -0.87
N ALA A 69 -1.72 4.33 -1.48
CA ALA A 69 -0.63 3.82 -2.31
C ALA A 69 -0.35 4.70 -3.54
N GLY A 70 -1.41 5.32 -4.07
CA GLY A 70 -1.40 6.21 -5.22
C GLY A 70 -0.97 7.65 -4.94
N HIS A 71 -0.87 8.04 -3.66
CA HIS A 71 -0.69 9.43 -3.27
C HIS A 71 0.63 10.02 -3.82
N PRO A 72 0.69 11.26 -4.31
CA PRO A 72 1.91 11.84 -4.91
C PRO A 72 3.13 11.90 -3.99
N ASN A 73 2.94 11.79 -2.67
CA ASN A 73 4.03 11.69 -1.69
C ASN A 73 4.67 10.29 -1.59
N VAL A 74 4.09 9.29 -2.26
CA VAL A 74 4.56 7.90 -2.29
C VAL A 74 5.33 7.68 -3.59
N ALA A 75 6.61 7.37 -3.44
CA ALA A 75 7.54 7.12 -4.55
C ALA A 75 7.56 5.66 -4.97
N ALA A 76 7.35 4.76 -4.00
CA ALA A 76 7.30 3.32 -4.19
C ALA A 76 6.42 2.72 -3.09
N VAL A 77 5.78 1.58 -3.36
CA VAL A 77 4.93 0.89 -2.39
C VAL A 77 5.13 -0.62 -2.44
N LEU A 78 5.18 -1.24 -1.28
CA LEU A 78 5.05 -2.68 -1.07
C LEU A 78 3.73 -2.95 -0.34
N VAL A 79 2.86 -3.77 -0.93
CA VAL A 79 1.60 -4.21 -0.32
C VAL A 79 1.75 -5.65 0.17
N VAL A 80 1.65 -5.83 1.48
CA VAL A 80 1.79 -7.13 2.17
C VAL A 80 0.40 -7.71 2.44
N GLY A 81 0.16 -8.92 1.95
CA GLY A 81 -1.04 -9.71 2.20
C GLY A 81 -0.76 -10.98 2.96
N LEU A 82 -1.81 -11.56 3.54
CA LEU A 82 -1.67 -12.88 4.17
C LEU A 82 -1.74 -13.99 3.11
N GLY A 83 -2.72 -13.92 2.22
CA GLY A 83 -2.99 -14.89 1.15
C GLY A 83 -4.42 -15.46 1.14
N CYS A 84 -5.24 -15.14 2.14
CA CYS A 84 -6.62 -15.65 2.27
C CYS A 84 -7.70 -14.55 2.24
N GLU A 85 -7.30 -13.30 2.05
CA GLU A 85 -8.20 -12.15 2.07
C GLU A 85 -8.96 -11.92 0.77
N PHE A 86 -10.16 -11.32 0.89
CA PHE A 86 -10.95 -10.90 -0.27
C PHE A 86 -10.34 -9.71 -1.00
N LEU A 87 -9.77 -8.77 -0.23
CA LEU A 87 -9.05 -7.62 -0.76
C LEU A 87 -7.57 -7.98 -0.89
N THR A 88 -7.20 -8.63 -1.99
CA THR A 88 -5.81 -9.05 -2.19
C THR A 88 -4.90 -7.85 -2.44
N PRO A 89 -3.57 -7.97 -2.19
CA PRO A 89 -2.60 -6.95 -2.57
C PRO A 89 -2.72 -6.53 -4.04
N GLU A 90 -2.98 -7.47 -4.94
CA GLU A 90 -3.13 -7.28 -6.39
C GLU A 90 -4.32 -6.36 -6.70
N LEU A 91 -5.44 -6.53 -5.99
CA LEU A 91 -6.60 -5.64 -6.12
C LEU A 91 -6.28 -4.22 -5.64
N VAL A 92 -5.52 -4.08 -4.56
CA VAL A 92 -5.09 -2.76 -4.06
C VAL A 92 -4.20 -2.07 -5.09
N VAL A 93 -3.19 -2.76 -5.63
CA VAL A 93 -2.26 -2.17 -6.61
C VAL A 93 -2.90 -1.92 -7.97
N GLY A 94 -3.87 -2.75 -8.38
CA GLY A 94 -4.64 -2.52 -9.61
C GLY A 94 -5.45 -1.23 -9.59
N GLY A 95 -5.73 -0.69 -8.40
CA GLY A 95 -6.35 0.64 -8.23
C GLY A 95 -5.37 1.82 -8.27
N VAL A 96 -4.07 1.58 -8.35
CA VAL A 96 -3.02 2.63 -8.34
C VAL A 96 -2.75 3.09 -9.77
N GLY A 97 -3.31 4.23 -10.17
CA GLY A 97 -3.25 4.74 -11.56
C GLY A 97 -1.91 5.37 -12.02
N ASP A 98 -0.76 4.98 -11.47
CA ASP A 98 0.56 5.55 -11.84
C ASP A 98 1.51 4.45 -12.38
N GLU A 99 1.63 4.37 -13.70
CA GLU A 99 2.46 3.38 -14.41
C GLU A 99 3.98 3.55 -14.16
N GLY A 100 4.41 4.71 -13.65
CA GLY A 100 5.83 4.98 -13.39
C GLY A 100 6.29 4.63 -11.98
N ARG A 101 5.37 4.29 -11.07
CA ARG A 101 5.69 4.02 -9.66
C ARG A 101 6.19 2.58 -9.50
N ARG A 102 7.23 2.39 -8.68
CA ARG A 102 7.65 1.05 -8.28
C ARG A 102 6.63 0.47 -7.29
N ILE A 103 5.92 -0.57 -7.70
CA ILE A 103 4.87 -1.22 -6.92
C ILE A 103 5.21 -2.71 -6.84
N GLU A 104 5.18 -3.26 -5.63
CA GLU A 104 5.41 -4.69 -5.37
C GLU A 104 4.33 -5.24 -4.44
N THR A 105 4.05 -6.54 -4.54
CA THR A 105 3.20 -7.27 -3.60
C THR A 105 3.97 -8.40 -2.94
N LEU A 106 3.56 -8.78 -1.72
CA LEU A 106 4.11 -9.92 -0.99
C LEU A 106 2.97 -10.68 -0.31
N GLY A 107 2.77 -11.95 -0.67
CA GLY A 107 1.87 -12.86 0.03
C GLY A 107 2.65 -13.69 1.06
N ILE A 108 2.33 -13.53 2.35
CA ILE A 108 3.02 -14.23 3.45
C ILE A 108 2.94 -15.76 3.29
N GLN A 109 1.75 -16.29 3.01
CA GLN A 109 1.56 -17.73 2.86
C GLN A 109 2.21 -18.29 1.59
N GLU A 110 2.31 -17.49 0.52
CA GLU A 110 2.92 -17.91 -0.74
C GLU A 110 4.42 -18.18 -0.58
N ILE A 111 5.07 -17.47 0.34
CA ILE A 111 6.49 -17.64 0.66
C ILE A 111 6.74 -18.62 1.80
N GLY A 112 5.71 -19.34 2.27
CA GLY A 112 5.83 -20.41 3.25
C GLY A 112 5.44 -20.07 4.69
N GLY A 113 4.93 -18.86 4.94
CA GLY A 113 4.46 -18.44 6.27
C GLY A 113 5.52 -17.75 7.11
#